data_AF-A0A8T6LKG2-F1
#
_entry.id   AF-A0A8T6LKG2-F1
#
_cell.length_a   1.000
_cell.length_b   1.000
_cell.length_c   1.000
_cell.angle_alpha   90.00
_cell.angle_beta   90.00
_cell.angle_gamma   90.00
#
_symmetry.space_group_name_H-M   'P 1'
#
loop_
_entity.id
_entity.type
_entity.pdbx_description
1 polymer ?
#
loop_
_entity_poly.entity_id
_entity_poly.type
_entity_poly.pdbx_seq_one_letter_code
_entity_poly.pdbx_strand_id
1 'polypeptide(L)'
;MQNKKSKVSDEVPTSSMADIAFLLLIFFLVTTVFPKDSGLAVVLPESAEEVQVSQRNILHLSVLPKGRVDVKRVERTQVQHVRANEEEANCR
;
A
#
# COMPACT_ATOMS: atom_id res chain seq x y z
N MET A 1 -72.82 14.95 -20.00
CA MET A 1 -71.51 14.27 -20.03
C MET A 1 -70.55 15.07 -19.16
N GLN A 2 -70.23 14.60 -17.96
CA GLN A 2 -69.32 15.32 -17.05
C GLN A 2 -67.89 14.83 -17.29
N ASN A 3 -67.05 15.68 -17.88
CA ASN A 3 -65.63 15.40 -18.07
C ASN A 3 -64.88 15.59 -16.75
N LYS A 4 -64.57 14.49 -16.06
CA LYS A 4 -63.75 14.49 -14.85
C LYS A 4 -62.28 14.48 -15.27
N LYS A 5 -61.67 15.66 -15.37
CA LYS A 5 -60.23 15.82 -15.63
C LYS A 5 -59.48 15.36 -14.37
N SER A 6 -58.81 14.21 -14.45
CA SER A 6 -57.95 13.70 -13.38
C SER A 6 -56.78 14.65 -13.19
N LYS A 7 -56.76 15.34 -12.06
CA LYS A 7 -55.62 16.14 -11.60
C LYS A 7 -54.50 15.13 -11.29
N VAL A 8 -53.50 15.04 -12.17
CA VAL A 8 -52.27 14.30 -11.87
C VAL A 8 -51.63 15.05 -10.70
N SER A 9 -51.62 14.42 -9.53
CA SER A 9 -50.89 14.95 -8.39
C SER A 9 -49.40 14.81 -8.68
N ASP A 10 -48.67 15.93 -8.66
CA ASP A 10 -47.20 15.99 -8.64
C ASP A 10 -46.67 15.49 -7.28
N GLU A 11 -47.13 14.33 -6.83
CA GLU A 11 -46.59 13.68 -5.65
C GLU A 11 -45.38 12.86 -6.08
N VAL A 12 -44.20 13.28 -5.60
CA VAL A 12 -42.97 12.57 -5.88
C VAL A 12 -43.04 11.20 -5.21
N PRO A 13 -42.83 10.09 -5.95
CA PRO A 13 -42.86 8.75 -5.36
C PRO A 13 -41.71 8.60 -4.36
N THR A 14 -42.05 8.61 -3.07
CA THR A 14 -41.10 8.50 -1.95
C THR A 14 -40.53 7.08 -1.79
N SER A 15 -41.20 6.07 -2.34
CA SER A 15 -40.71 4.68 -2.36
C SER A 15 -39.37 4.56 -3.09
N SER A 16 -39.29 5.12 -4.29
CA SER A 16 -38.07 5.08 -5.11
C SER A 16 -36.91 5.88 -4.51
N MET A 17 -37.21 6.92 -3.73
CA MET A 17 -36.18 7.71 -3.03
C MET A 17 -35.56 6.93 -1.87
N ALA A 18 -36.38 6.20 -1.11
CA ALA A 18 -35.91 5.39 0.03
C ALA A 18 -35.03 4.22 -0.44
N ASP A 19 -35.38 3.56 -1.54
CA ASP A 19 -34.63 2.43 -2.08
C ASP A 19 -33.21 2.83 -2.51
N ILE A 20 -33.09 3.92 -3.28
CA ILE A 20 -31.79 4.40 -3.75
C ILE A 20 -30.91 4.86 -2.58
N ALA A 21 -31.49 5.55 -1.59
CA ALA A 21 -30.76 5.95 -0.39
C ALA A 21 -30.27 4.73 0.42
N PHE A 22 -31.10 3.68 0.54
CA PHE A 22 -30.74 2.45 1.26
C PHE A 22 -29.62 1.66 0.57
N LEU A 23 -29.68 1.54 -0.76
CA LEU A 23 -28.61 0.92 -1.55
C LEU A 23 -27.29 1.66 -1.39
N LEU A 24 -27.31 3.00 -1.36
CA LEU A 24 -26.11 3.81 -1.13
C LEU A 24 -25.56 3.62 0.29
N LEU A 25 -26.40 3.49 1.32
CA LEU A 25 -25.94 3.21 2.69
C LEU A 25 -25.27 1.85 2.81
N ILE A 26 -25.83 0.79 2.21
CA ILE A 26 -25.19 -0.53 2.18
C ILE A 26 -23.89 -0.48 1.37
N PHE A 27 -23.92 0.18 0.22
CA PHE A 27 -22.73 0.36 -0.61
C PHE A 27 -21.62 1.06 0.18
N PHE A 28 -21.92 2.16 0.87
CA PHE A 28 -20.96 2.84 1.73
C PHE A 28 -20.53 1.97 2.91
N LEU A 29 -21.43 1.26 3.57
CA LEU A 29 -21.08 0.38 4.69
C LEU A 29 -20.14 -0.77 4.28
N VAL A 30 -20.39 -1.38 3.11
CA VAL A 30 -19.63 -2.52 2.59
C VAL A 30 -18.31 -2.09 1.95
N THR A 31 -18.27 -0.93 1.27
CA THR A 31 -17.05 -0.48 0.57
C THR A 31 -16.12 0.39 1.40
N THR A 32 -16.58 0.93 2.55
CA THR A 32 -15.73 1.72 3.46
C THR A 32 -14.84 0.87 4.36
N VAL A 33 -15.10 -0.44 4.48
CA VAL A 33 -14.14 -1.37 5.08
C VAL A 33 -13.03 -1.70 4.07
N PHE A 34 -12.17 -0.73 3.78
CA PHE A 34 -10.85 -1.08 3.26
C PHE A 34 -10.09 -1.76 4.40
N PRO A 35 -9.78 -3.07 4.34
CA PRO A 35 -8.81 -3.63 5.24
C PRO A 35 -7.50 -2.90 4.95
N LYS A 36 -7.08 -2.04 5.87
CA LYS A 36 -5.68 -1.65 5.98
C LYS A 36 -4.97 -2.90 6.50
N ASP A 37 -4.71 -3.84 5.61
CA ASP A 37 -3.58 -4.73 5.80
C ASP A 37 -2.40 -3.78 5.90
N SER A 38 -1.98 -3.52 7.14
CA SER A 38 -0.80 -2.73 7.44
C SER A 38 0.36 -3.39 6.71
N GLY A 39 0.64 -2.91 5.51
CA GLY A 39 1.84 -3.28 4.77
C GLY A 39 3.07 -2.97 5.62
N LEU A 40 4.19 -3.61 5.30
CA LEU A 40 5.47 -3.40 5.98
C LEU A 40 5.66 -1.92 6.32
N ALA A 41 5.90 -1.61 7.60
CA ALA A 41 6.19 -0.25 8.01
C ALA A 41 7.55 0.15 7.41
N VAL A 42 7.53 0.81 6.25
CA VAL A 42 8.72 1.33 5.60
C VAL A 42 8.97 2.73 6.15
N VAL A 43 10.04 2.88 6.92
CA VAL A 43 10.60 4.19 7.24
C VAL A 43 11.30 4.67 5.97
N LEU A 44 10.85 5.80 5.42
CA LEU A 44 11.50 6.39 4.26
C LEU A 44 12.87 6.92 4.70
N PRO A 45 13.98 6.45 4.13
CA PRO A 45 15.30 6.93 4.51
C PRO A 45 15.44 8.40 4.16
N GLU A 46 16.15 9.15 5.00
CA GLU A 46 16.52 10.53 4.68
C GLU A 46 17.42 10.51 3.43
N SER A 47 17.21 11.49 2.55
CA SER A 47 17.92 11.55 1.28
C SER A 47 19.40 11.85 1.57
N ALA A 48 20.26 10.85 1.36
CA ALA A 48 21.73 10.92 1.38
C ALA A 48 22.49 10.49 2.65
N GLU A 49 21.99 9.53 3.44
CA GLU A 49 22.85 8.78 4.37
C GLU A 49 22.94 7.30 4.00
N GLU A 50 24.15 6.86 3.61
CA GLU A 50 24.49 5.43 3.56
C GLU A 50 24.56 4.91 5.00
N VAL A 51 23.41 4.57 5.57
CA VAL A 51 23.35 3.95 6.89
C VAL A 51 24.01 2.57 6.79
N GLN A 52 25.15 2.39 7.48
CA GLN A 52 25.77 1.08 7.61
C GLN A 52 24.90 0.15 8.47
N VAL A 53 23.98 -0.57 7.82
CA VAL A 53 23.13 -1.55 8.49
C VAL A 53 23.97 -2.78 8.86
N SER A 54 24.01 -3.11 10.15
CA SER A 54 24.66 -4.34 10.60
C SER A 54 23.96 -5.55 9.97
N GLN A 55 24.69 -6.37 9.22
CA GLN A 55 24.15 -7.60 8.62
C GLN A 55 23.82 -8.72 9.63
N ARG A 56 23.89 -8.42 10.94
CA ARG A 56 23.45 -9.33 11.98
C ARG A 56 21.92 -9.36 12.02
N ASN A 57 21.35 -10.55 11.88
CA ASN A 57 19.90 -10.78 11.91
C ASN A 57 19.10 -10.23 10.72
N ILE A 58 19.72 -10.10 9.54
CA ILE A 58 18.98 -9.79 8.30
C ILE A 58 18.46 -11.08 7.67
N LEU A 59 17.15 -11.11 7.38
CA LEU A 59 16.47 -12.17 6.64
C LEU A 59 16.06 -11.66 5.27
N HIS A 60 16.58 -12.26 4.21
CA HIS A 60 16.22 -11.89 2.85
C HIS A 60 15.07 -12.78 2.37
N LEU A 61 13.92 -12.17 2.11
CA LEU A 61 12.73 -12.83 1.57
C LEU A 61 12.62 -12.52 0.08
N SER A 62 12.49 -13.54 -0.76
CA SER A 62 12.30 -13.37 -2.20
C SER A 62 11.03 -14.08 -2.64
N VAL A 63 10.10 -13.34 -3.24
CA VAL A 63 8.84 -13.89 -3.76
C VAL A 63 9.01 -14.15 -5.25
N LEU A 64 8.91 -15.41 -5.65
CA LEU A 64 9.04 -15.86 -7.03
C LEU A 64 7.67 -15.85 -7.74
N PRO A 65 7.65 -15.83 -9.08
CA PRO A 65 6.44 -16.08 -9.85
C PRO A 65 5.76 -17.39 -9.40
N LYS A 66 4.42 -17.38 -9.30
CA LYS A 66 3.58 -18.45 -8.71
C LYS A 66 3.53 -18.50 -7.17
N GLY A 67 3.98 -17.46 -6.48
CA GLY A 67 3.78 -17.32 -5.03
C GLY A 67 4.70 -18.18 -4.17
N ARG A 68 5.79 -18.71 -4.74
CA ARG A 68 6.84 -19.39 -3.96
C ARG A 68 7.67 -18.34 -3.22
N VAL A 69 8.00 -18.60 -1.96
CA VAL A 69 8.80 -17.69 -1.12
C VAL A 69 10.10 -18.37 -0.74
N ASP A 70 11.22 -17.76 -1.14
CA ASP A 70 12.57 -18.18 -0.78
C ASP A 70 13.07 -17.34 0.40
N VAL A 71 13.62 -18.02 1.41
CA VAL A 71 14.13 -17.41 2.64
C VAL A 71 15.64 -17.63 2.72
N LYS A 72 16.43 -16.56 2.65
CA LYS A 72 17.90 -16.61 2.78
C LYS A 72 18.35 -15.89 4.04
N ARG A 73 19.07 -16.60 4.90
CA ARG A 73 19.75 -16.02 6.06
C ARG A 73 21.14 -15.56 5.64
N VAL A 74 21.45 -14.28 5.83
CA VAL A 74 22.80 -13.76 5.55
C VAL A 74 23.71 -14.22 6.68
N GLU A 75 24.47 -15.28 6.44
CA GLU A 75 25.59 -15.66 7.29
C GLU A 75 26.80 -14.80 6.90
N ARG A 76 27.48 -14.24 7.90
CA ARG A 76 28.53 -13.21 7.75
C ARG A 76 29.50 -13.55 6.61
N THR A 77 29.46 -12.80 5.52
CA THR A 77 30.65 -12.64 4.68
C THR A 77 31.29 -11.33 5.11
N GLN A 78 32.37 -11.43 5.90
CA GLN A 78 33.19 -10.26 6.22
C GLN A 78 33.74 -9.70 4.91
N VAL A 79 33.17 -8.60 4.41
CA VAL A 79 33.80 -7.82 3.35
C VAL A 79 35.04 -7.18 3.97
N GLN A 80 36.20 -7.81 3.75
CA GLN A 80 37.49 -7.18 4.01
C GLN A 80 37.54 -5.91 3.17
N HIS A 81 37.59 -4.75 3.83
CA HIS A 81 38.03 -3.52 3.19
C HIS A 81 39.47 -3.74 2.74
N VAL A 82 39.67 -3.94 1.44
CA VAL A 82 40.97 -3.70 0.81
C VAL A 82 41.25 -2.23 1.05
N ARG A 83 42.28 -1.94 1.84
CA ARG A 83 42.78 -0.58 2.03
C ARG A 83 43.14 -0.05 0.64
N ALA A 84 42.41 0.95 0.16
CA ALA A 84 42.99 1.85 -0.82
C ALA A 84 44.07 2.60 -0.04
N ASN A 85 45.33 2.23 -0.25
CA ASN A 85 46.45 2.98 0.26
C ASN A 85 46.40 4.36 -0.40
N GLU A 86 46.04 5.37 0.38
CA GLU A 86 46.48 6.73 0.10
C GLU A 86 47.96 6.80 0.52
N GLU A 87 48.86 6.67 -0.45
CA GLU A 87 50.17 7.30 -0.35
C GLU A 87 50.25 8.35 -1.45
N GLU A 88 50.13 9.59 -1.01
CA GLU A 88 50.35 10.81 -1.77
C GLU A 88 51.74 10.82 -2.41
N ALA A 89 51.78 11.36 -3.63
CA ALA A 89 52.83 12.24 -4.14
C ALA A 89 54.26 12.06 -3.60
N ASN A 90 55.06 11.24 -4.30
CA ASN A 90 56.45 11.60 -4.58
C ASN A 90 56.99 10.80 -5.77
N CYS A 91 56.93 11.36 -6.98
CA CYS A 91 57.89 11.01 -8.01
C CYS A 91 58.16 12.21 -8.92
N ARG A 92 59.19 12.96 -8.54
CA ARG A 92 60.19 13.71 -9.33
C ARG A 92 59.74 14.67 -10.45
#